data_AF-A0A0D2PM53-F1
#
_entry.id   AF-A0A0D2PM53-F1
#
_cell.length_a   1.000
_cell.length_b   1.000
_cell.length_c   1.000
_cell.angle_alpha   90.00
_cell.angle_beta   90.00
_cell.angle_gamma   90.00
#
_symmetry.space_group_name_H-M   'P 1'
#
loop_
_entity.id
_entity.type
_entity.pdbx_description
1 polymer ?
#
loop_
_entity_poly.entity_id
_entity_poly.type
_entity_poly.pdbx_seq_one_letter_code
_entity_poly.pdbx_strand_id
1 'polypeptide(L)'
;MEKTDGIGKEHGSTEENQSFKDGSICGYNSLHHLLSANLKPQLYQEVSRLLLGLNCGKALETIVPPESAKALSSKHDFDLQAFKFSADKELLREPRVVRVGLIQNSIALPTTAPFSDQKKAIFEKLGPIIDAAGASGVNILCLQEAWMMPFAFCTREKRWCEFAEPVNGESTQFLQEFALKYNMVIISSILERDINHGETLWNTAVIIGNHGNIIGKHRKNHIPRVGDFNESTYYMEGNTGHPVFETAYGKIAVNICYGRHHPLNWLAFGLNGAEIVFNPSATVGELSEPMWPIEARNAAIANSYFVGSINRVGTEIFPNPFTSGDGKPPHPDFGHFYGSSHFSAPDASCTPSLSRYKDGLMISDMDLNLCRQLKDKWGFRMTARYELYADTLASYLKPDFEPQVISDPLLHKKSF
;
A
#
# COMPACT_ATOMS: atom_id res chain seq x y z
N MET A 1 25.40 -34.71 -60.46
CA MET A 1 25.11 -33.54 -61.31
C MET A 1 24.24 -32.61 -60.47
N GLU A 2 24.43 -31.29 -60.59
CA GLU A 2 23.57 -30.24 -60.03
C GLU A 2 22.08 -30.42 -60.47
N LYS A 3 21.03 -29.80 -59.89
CA LYS A 3 20.91 -28.51 -59.15
C LYS A 3 19.52 -28.43 -58.43
N THR A 4 19.40 -27.58 -57.40
CA THR A 4 18.28 -26.67 -56.98
C THR A 4 16.83 -26.92 -57.49
N ASP A 5 15.70 -26.72 -56.80
CA ASP A 5 15.28 -26.21 -55.45
C ASP A 5 13.75 -26.50 -55.29
N GLY A 6 12.97 -26.20 -54.22
CA GLY A 6 13.18 -25.60 -52.90
C GLY A 6 11.86 -25.10 -52.24
N ILE A 7 11.91 -24.63 -50.98
CA ILE A 7 10.90 -23.86 -50.19
C ILE A 7 9.53 -24.50 -49.82
N GLY A 8 9.25 -24.60 -48.51
CA GLY A 8 7.94 -24.17 -47.94
C GLY A 8 7.07 -25.18 -47.16
N LYS A 9 7.13 -25.13 -45.81
CA LYS A 9 6.06 -25.32 -44.78
C LYS A 9 6.71 -25.60 -43.41
N GLU A 10 6.84 -24.60 -42.53
CA GLU A 10 5.83 -24.02 -41.61
C GLU A 10 5.78 -24.71 -40.23
N HIS A 11 5.82 -23.87 -39.19
CA HIS A 11 5.85 -24.26 -37.78
C HIS A 11 4.47 -24.73 -37.28
N GLY A 12 4.48 -25.51 -36.19
CA GLY A 12 3.26 -25.95 -35.52
C GLY A 12 3.48 -26.73 -34.22
N SER A 13 4.54 -26.44 -33.46
CA SER A 13 4.65 -26.93 -32.08
C SER A 13 3.90 -25.98 -31.15
N THR A 14 2.71 -26.39 -30.73
CA THR A 14 1.92 -25.71 -29.69
C THR A 14 2.73 -25.62 -28.39
N GLU A 15 3.15 -24.42 -28.01
CA GLU A 15 3.58 -24.15 -26.64
C GLU A 15 2.35 -24.25 -25.74
N GLU A 16 2.36 -25.24 -24.83
CA GLU A 16 1.33 -25.38 -23.80
C GLU A 16 1.44 -24.19 -22.84
N ASN A 17 0.32 -23.50 -22.59
CA ASN A 17 0.22 -22.45 -21.58
C ASN A 17 0.59 -23.00 -20.19
N GLN A 18 1.85 -22.83 -19.78
CA GLN A 18 2.25 -22.99 -18.39
C GLN A 18 1.63 -21.85 -17.59
N SER A 19 0.48 -22.11 -16.96
CA SER A 19 -0.06 -21.20 -15.95
C SER A 19 0.88 -21.22 -14.73
N PHE A 20 1.77 -20.23 -14.63
CA PHE A 20 2.63 -20.05 -13.46
C PHE A 20 1.74 -19.93 -12.21
N LYS A 21 1.97 -20.82 -11.22
CA LYS A 21 1.13 -20.96 -10.02
C LYS A 21 1.25 -19.79 -9.02
N ASP A 22 2.04 -18.77 -9.35
CA ASP A 22 2.59 -17.76 -8.46
C ASP A 22 2.25 -16.32 -8.88
N GLY A 23 1.41 -16.15 -9.91
CA GLY A 23 0.71 -14.89 -10.20
C GLY A 23 1.57 -13.73 -10.71
N SER A 24 2.83 -13.98 -11.04
CA SER A 24 3.69 -13.01 -11.73
C SER A 24 3.98 -13.47 -13.15
N ILE A 25 4.25 -12.52 -14.06
CA ILE A 25 4.49 -12.78 -15.50
C ILE A 25 5.62 -13.80 -15.73
N CYS A 26 6.53 -14.00 -14.75
CA CYS A 26 7.68 -14.90 -14.86
C CYS A 26 8.03 -15.69 -13.56
N GLY A 27 7.12 -15.77 -12.58
CA GLY A 27 7.29 -16.59 -11.37
C GLY A 27 8.33 -16.17 -10.33
N TYR A 28 8.43 -14.87 -9.99
CA TYR A 28 9.45 -14.37 -9.06
C TYR A 28 8.91 -13.89 -7.71
N ASN A 29 9.62 -14.24 -6.63
CA ASN A 29 9.28 -13.85 -5.26
C ASN A 29 9.29 -12.34 -5.03
N SER A 30 10.36 -11.64 -5.42
CA SER A 30 10.45 -10.18 -5.36
C SER A 30 11.50 -9.69 -6.36
N LEU A 31 11.42 -8.40 -6.75
CA LEU A 31 12.42 -7.77 -7.61
C LEU A 31 13.84 -7.88 -7.03
N HIS A 32 13.98 -7.73 -5.71
CA HIS A 32 15.28 -7.79 -5.03
C HIS A 32 15.86 -9.19 -5.02
N HIS A 33 15.04 -10.22 -4.81
CA HIS A 33 15.48 -11.60 -4.97
C HIS A 33 15.93 -11.88 -6.41
N LEU A 34 15.14 -11.48 -7.41
CA LEU A 34 15.49 -11.63 -8.83
C LEU A 34 16.83 -10.97 -9.18
N LEU A 35 17.04 -9.72 -8.78
CA LEU A 35 18.28 -8.98 -9.04
C LEU A 35 19.48 -9.58 -8.31
N SER A 36 19.34 -9.93 -7.03
CA SER A 36 20.44 -10.52 -6.23
C SER A 36 20.87 -11.90 -6.71
N ALA A 37 19.94 -12.70 -7.23
CA ALA A 37 20.23 -14.03 -7.76
C ALA A 37 20.94 -14.01 -9.12
N ASN A 38 20.79 -12.93 -9.91
CA ASN A 38 21.25 -12.87 -11.31
C ASN A 38 22.39 -11.86 -11.56
N LEU A 39 22.69 -10.95 -10.64
CA LEU A 39 23.74 -9.95 -10.78
C LEU A 39 24.99 -10.28 -9.96
N LYS A 40 26.17 -9.93 -10.49
CA LYS A 40 27.42 -9.95 -9.71
C LYS A 40 27.31 -9.01 -8.50
N PRO A 41 27.92 -9.31 -7.34
CA PRO A 41 27.74 -8.51 -6.11
C PRO A 41 27.95 -7.00 -6.28
N GLN A 42 28.97 -6.57 -7.03
CA GLN A 42 29.24 -5.15 -7.29
C GLN A 42 28.16 -4.49 -8.15
N LEU A 43 27.60 -5.20 -9.13
CA LEU A 43 26.50 -4.71 -9.96
C LEU A 43 25.19 -4.68 -9.17
N TYR A 44 24.92 -5.70 -8.35
CA TYR A 44 23.76 -5.72 -7.47
C TYR A 44 23.79 -4.56 -6.47
N GLN A 45 24.96 -4.25 -5.90
CA GLN A 45 25.14 -3.11 -5.00
C GLN A 45 24.82 -1.77 -5.69
N GLU A 46 25.31 -1.55 -6.91
CA GLU A 46 25.08 -0.31 -7.66
C GLU A 46 23.63 -0.19 -8.16
N VAL A 47 23.03 -1.27 -8.63
CA VAL A 47 21.60 -1.31 -8.96
C VAL A 47 20.74 -1.06 -7.73
N SER A 48 21.08 -1.65 -6.58
CA SER A 48 20.38 -1.40 -5.31
C SER A 48 20.54 0.06 -4.86
N ARG A 49 21.71 0.68 -5.04
CA ARG A 49 21.93 2.11 -4.73
C ARG A 49 20.99 3.01 -5.55
N LEU A 50 20.76 2.68 -6.82
CA LEU A 50 19.86 3.44 -7.70
C LEU A 50 18.39 3.17 -7.40
N LEU A 51 18.01 1.89 -7.24
CA LEU A 51 16.61 1.49 -7.05
C LEU A 51 16.10 1.70 -5.63
N LEU A 52 16.91 1.47 -4.59
CA LEU A 52 16.55 1.64 -3.18
C LEU A 52 17.04 2.94 -2.55
N GLY A 53 18.01 3.64 -3.15
CA GLY A 53 18.64 4.80 -2.52
C GLY A 53 19.59 4.43 -1.38
N LEU A 54 19.94 5.41 -0.54
CA LEU A 54 20.87 5.27 0.57
C LEU A 54 20.36 6.03 1.81
N ASN A 55 20.12 5.34 2.92
CA ASN A 55 19.75 5.99 4.17
C ASN A 55 20.98 6.66 4.80
N CYS A 56 20.92 7.97 5.03
CA CYS A 56 22.05 8.77 5.53
C CYS A 56 23.38 8.49 4.78
N GLY A 57 23.30 8.26 3.46
CA GLY A 57 24.48 7.99 2.62
C GLY A 57 25.03 6.55 2.69
N LYS A 58 24.35 5.62 3.36
CA LYS A 58 24.73 4.20 3.47
C LYS A 58 23.63 3.28 2.93
N ALA A 59 23.99 2.04 2.60
CA ALA A 59 23.00 1.00 2.30
C ALA A 59 22.14 0.76 3.56
N LEU A 60 20.87 0.42 3.36
CA LEU A 60 19.92 0.21 4.44
C LEU A 60 20.35 -0.97 5.34
N GLU A 61 20.30 -0.78 6.66
CA GLU A 61 20.72 -1.79 7.63
C GLU A 61 19.60 -2.82 7.85
N THR A 62 19.93 -4.11 7.75
CA THR A 62 19.00 -5.21 8.06
C THR A 62 19.02 -5.51 9.56
N ILE A 63 17.84 -5.61 10.18
CA ILE A 63 17.67 -6.04 11.56
C ILE A 63 17.48 -7.56 11.57
N VAL A 64 18.03 -8.25 12.56
CA VAL A 64 17.73 -9.67 12.81
C VAL A 64 16.51 -9.78 13.71
N PRO A 65 15.36 -10.33 13.26
CA PRO A 65 14.20 -10.54 14.12
C PRO A 65 14.50 -11.53 15.26
N PRO A 66 13.79 -11.44 16.40
CA PRO A 66 13.97 -12.38 17.50
C PRO A 66 13.54 -13.80 17.09
N GLU A 67 14.13 -14.82 17.72
CA GLU A 67 13.85 -16.23 17.41
C GLU A 67 12.37 -16.61 17.60
N SER A 68 11.66 -15.96 18.52
CA SER A 68 10.21 -16.11 18.69
C SER A 68 9.42 -15.71 17.43
N ALA A 69 9.78 -14.59 16.80
CA ALA A 69 9.15 -14.14 15.56
C ALA A 69 9.54 -15.01 14.36
N LYS A 70 10.81 -15.44 14.27
CA LYS A 70 11.27 -16.38 13.23
C LYS A 70 10.59 -17.75 13.34
N ALA A 71 10.39 -18.25 14.56
CA ALA A 71 9.69 -19.51 14.80
C ALA A 71 8.21 -19.43 14.37
N LEU A 72 7.54 -18.30 14.62
CA LEU A 72 6.19 -18.05 14.11
C LEU A 72 6.17 -17.98 12.58
N SER A 73 7.08 -17.20 11.96
CA SER A 73 7.23 -17.11 10.49
C SER A 73 7.45 -18.48 9.85
N SER A 74 8.35 -19.30 10.40
CA SER A 74 8.65 -20.64 9.91
C SER A 74 7.47 -21.61 10.08
N LYS A 75 6.75 -21.52 11.20
CA LYS A 75 5.63 -22.41 11.53
C LYS A 75 4.36 -22.09 10.72
N HIS A 76 4.15 -20.82 10.37
CA HIS A 76 2.93 -20.32 9.72
C HIS A 76 3.16 -19.86 8.27
N ASP A 77 4.34 -20.15 7.70
CA ASP A 77 4.80 -19.84 6.33
C ASP A 77 4.50 -18.41 5.83
N PHE A 78 4.95 -17.41 6.58
CA PHE A 78 4.90 -16.00 6.16
C PHE A 78 6.30 -15.38 6.05
N ASP A 79 6.49 -14.52 5.05
CA ASP A 79 7.74 -13.76 4.83
C ASP A 79 8.00 -12.80 6.01
N LEU A 80 9.24 -12.71 6.48
CA LEU A 80 9.61 -11.88 7.63
C LEU A 80 10.90 -11.13 7.34
N GLN A 81 10.77 -9.82 7.10
CA GLN A 81 11.89 -8.94 6.78
C GLN A 81 11.94 -7.77 7.77
N ALA A 82 13.14 -7.34 8.17
CA ALA A 82 13.31 -6.25 9.13
C ALA A 82 14.48 -5.33 8.76
N PHE A 83 14.27 -4.01 8.80
CA PHE A 83 15.23 -3.00 8.32
C PHE A 83 15.29 -1.75 9.23
N LYS A 84 16.32 -0.92 9.10
CA LYS A 84 16.50 0.28 9.94
C LYS A 84 16.85 1.53 9.13
N PHE A 85 16.00 2.56 9.27
CA PHE A 85 16.26 3.93 8.84
C PHE A 85 16.74 4.76 10.04
N SER A 86 17.99 5.20 9.97
CA SER A 86 18.62 6.10 10.94
C SER A 86 18.45 7.57 10.52
N ALA A 87 18.68 8.47 11.47
CA ALA A 87 18.87 9.90 11.27
C ALA A 87 20.29 10.31 11.71
N ASP A 88 20.75 11.51 11.31
CA ASP A 88 21.97 12.09 11.87
C ASP A 88 21.74 12.44 13.35
N LYS A 89 22.80 12.42 14.18
CA LYS A 89 22.68 12.75 15.60
C LYS A 89 22.40 14.24 15.79
N GLU A 90 21.23 14.59 16.34
CA GLU A 90 20.96 15.96 16.79
C GLU A 90 21.71 16.30 18.10
N LEU A 91 22.04 17.58 18.29
CA LEU A 91 22.72 18.06 19.50
C LEU A 91 21.76 18.41 20.66
N LEU A 92 20.49 18.65 20.35
CA LEU A 92 19.48 19.17 21.29
C LEU A 92 18.31 18.21 21.53
N ARG A 93 18.28 17.07 20.85
CA ARG A 93 17.17 16.12 20.89
C ARG A 93 17.72 14.70 20.78
N GLU A 94 17.14 13.80 21.57
CA GLU A 94 17.43 12.39 21.48
C GLU A 94 16.81 11.77 20.21
N PRO A 95 17.36 10.65 19.70
CA PRO A 95 16.75 9.85 18.63
C PRO A 95 15.29 9.49 18.94
N ARG A 96 14.39 9.68 17.96
CA ARG A 96 12.97 9.32 18.07
C ARG A 96 12.71 8.03 17.29
N VAL A 97 13.35 6.95 17.73
CA VAL A 97 13.24 5.64 17.09
C VAL A 97 11.88 5.01 17.40
N VAL A 98 11.13 4.66 16.36
CA VAL A 98 9.88 3.88 16.41
C VAL A 98 10.01 2.64 15.55
N ARG A 99 9.53 1.49 16.04
CA ARG A 99 9.44 0.25 15.26
C ARG A 99 8.06 0.12 14.64
N VAL A 100 8.01 0.04 13.31
CA VAL A 100 6.77 0.02 12.52
C VAL A 100 6.62 -1.33 11.81
N GLY A 101 5.41 -1.87 11.75
CA GLY A 101 5.08 -3.12 11.08
C GLY A 101 4.04 -2.95 9.96
N LEU A 102 4.21 -3.68 8.86
CA LEU A 102 3.23 -3.82 7.77
C LEU A 102 2.88 -5.30 7.60
N ILE A 103 1.59 -5.63 7.53
CA ILE A 103 1.10 -6.97 7.23
C ILE A 103 0.43 -6.99 5.86
N GLN A 104 0.92 -7.87 4.98
CA GLN A 104 0.20 -8.31 3.78
C GLN A 104 -0.27 -9.76 3.93
N ASN A 105 -1.46 -10.07 3.44
CA ASN A 105 -2.02 -11.41 3.46
C ASN A 105 -3.01 -11.67 2.33
N SER A 106 -3.17 -12.94 2.01
CA SER A 106 -4.23 -13.51 1.20
C SER A 106 -5.43 -13.88 2.09
N ILE A 107 -6.62 -14.04 1.50
CA ILE A 107 -7.76 -14.65 2.19
C ILE A 107 -7.43 -16.08 2.65
N ALA A 108 -8.15 -16.59 3.65
CA ALA A 108 -7.88 -17.88 4.27
C ALA A 108 -8.81 -19.02 3.79
N LEU A 109 -10.00 -18.69 3.29
CA LEU A 109 -10.99 -19.65 2.77
C LEU A 109 -11.53 -19.20 1.41
N PRO A 110 -12.11 -20.11 0.60
CA PRO A 110 -12.79 -19.75 -0.64
C PRO A 110 -13.93 -18.75 -0.41
N THR A 111 -14.17 -17.88 -1.39
CA THR A 111 -15.23 -16.86 -1.34
C THR A 111 -16.65 -17.43 -1.29
N THR A 112 -16.80 -18.74 -1.56
CA THR A 112 -18.05 -19.52 -1.44
C THR A 112 -18.37 -19.97 -0.01
N ALA A 113 -17.42 -19.91 0.94
CA ALA A 113 -17.65 -20.29 2.33
C ALA A 113 -18.57 -19.29 3.05
N PRO A 114 -19.19 -19.64 4.20
CA PRO A 114 -19.95 -18.69 5.01
C PRO A 114 -19.10 -17.47 5.41
N PHE A 115 -19.68 -16.27 5.38
CA PHE A 115 -18.92 -15.03 5.65
C PHE A 115 -18.32 -14.99 7.06
N SER A 116 -19.01 -15.54 8.06
CA SER A 116 -18.49 -15.76 9.42
C SER A 116 -17.19 -16.55 9.42
N ASP A 117 -17.14 -17.61 8.62
CA ASP A 117 -16.05 -18.57 8.61
C ASP A 117 -14.86 -17.98 7.84
N GLN A 118 -15.13 -17.29 6.73
CA GLN A 118 -14.11 -16.54 5.98
C GLN A 118 -13.40 -15.52 6.88
N LYS A 119 -14.18 -14.71 7.60
CA LYS A 119 -13.67 -13.69 8.54
C LYS A 119 -12.88 -14.33 9.68
N LYS A 120 -13.43 -15.35 10.34
CA LYS A 120 -12.76 -16.08 11.42
C LYS A 120 -11.44 -16.70 10.97
N ALA A 121 -11.39 -17.31 9.79
CA ALA A 121 -10.17 -17.91 9.25
C ALA A 121 -9.10 -16.85 8.93
N ILE A 122 -9.48 -15.62 8.55
CA ILE A 122 -8.55 -14.50 8.41
C ILE A 122 -8.00 -14.08 9.78
N PHE A 123 -8.82 -14.06 10.84
CA PHE A 123 -8.37 -13.76 12.20
C PHE A 123 -7.37 -14.81 12.71
N GLU A 124 -7.69 -16.10 12.52
CA GLU A 124 -6.82 -17.23 12.88
C GLU A 124 -5.49 -17.23 12.10
N LYS A 125 -5.52 -16.81 10.82
CA LYS A 125 -4.32 -16.60 10.00
C LYS A 125 -3.47 -15.43 10.50
N LEU A 126 -4.09 -14.29 10.83
CA LEU A 126 -3.35 -13.08 11.19
C LEU A 126 -2.84 -13.06 12.63
N GLY A 127 -3.49 -13.72 13.58
CA GLY A 127 -3.07 -13.78 14.98
C GLY A 127 -1.58 -14.12 15.16
N PRO A 128 -1.05 -15.19 14.55
CA PRO A 128 0.39 -15.53 14.59
C PRO A 128 1.32 -14.48 13.97
N ILE A 129 0.87 -13.73 12.96
CA ILE A 129 1.64 -12.67 12.31
C ILE A 129 1.69 -11.43 13.23
N ILE A 130 0.57 -11.08 13.86
CA ILE A 130 0.48 -9.99 14.85
C ILE A 130 1.29 -10.34 16.10
N ASP A 131 1.25 -11.60 16.56
CA ASP A 131 2.09 -12.11 17.65
C ASP A 131 3.59 -12.01 17.31
N ALA A 132 3.99 -12.24 16.05
CA ALA A 132 5.37 -12.05 15.62
C ALA A 132 5.80 -10.58 15.56
N ALA A 133 4.89 -9.66 15.19
CA ALA A 133 5.11 -8.22 15.29
C ALA A 133 5.27 -7.77 16.75
N GLY A 134 4.38 -8.22 17.63
CA GLY A 134 4.43 -7.96 19.07
C GLY A 134 5.68 -8.54 19.74
N ALA A 135 6.05 -9.77 19.41
CA ALA A 135 7.30 -10.40 19.88
C ALA A 135 8.56 -9.68 19.37
N SER A 136 8.46 -8.97 18.24
CA SER A 136 9.50 -8.10 17.70
C SER A 136 9.50 -6.69 18.27
N GLY A 137 8.58 -6.35 19.18
CA GLY A 137 8.47 -5.02 19.79
C GLY A 137 7.99 -3.94 18.82
N VAL A 138 7.14 -4.28 17.84
CA VAL A 138 6.50 -3.30 16.96
C VAL A 138 5.63 -2.35 17.78
N ASN A 139 5.80 -1.04 17.57
CA ASN A 139 5.07 0.02 18.24
C ASN A 139 3.82 0.44 17.44
N ILE A 140 3.90 0.43 16.11
CA ILE A 140 2.79 0.77 15.20
C ILE A 140 2.67 -0.31 14.13
N LEU A 141 1.52 -0.97 14.05
CA LEU A 141 1.23 -2.03 13.08
C LEU A 141 0.09 -1.59 12.14
N CYS A 142 0.26 -1.80 10.83
CA CYS A 142 -0.79 -1.54 9.85
C CYS A 142 -1.11 -2.79 9.03
N LEU A 143 -2.40 -3.06 8.86
CA LEU A 143 -2.93 -4.10 7.98
C LEU A 143 -3.29 -3.51 6.62
N GLN A 144 -3.41 -4.36 5.61
CA GLN A 144 -3.84 -4.01 4.25
C GLN A 144 -5.30 -3.51 4.16
N GLU A 145 -5.70 -3.07 2.97
CA GLU A 145 -7.07 -2.59 2.72
C GLU A 145 -8.12 -3.71 2.83
N ALA A 146 -9.23 -3.41 3.52
CA ALA A 146 -10.37 -4.31 3.73
C ALA A 146 -9.93 -5.73 4.17
N TRP A 147 -8.94 -5.81 5.06
CA TRP A 147 -8.18 -7.03 5.36
C TRP A 147 -9.04 -8.23 5.78
N MET A 148 -10.17 -7.94 6.44
CA MET A 148 -11.15 -8.87 6.99
C MET A 148 -12.10 -9.54 5.98
N MET A 149 -12.01 -9.19 4.68
CA MET A 149 -12.88 -9.73 3.63
C MET A 149 -12.14 -9.99 2.31
N PRO A 150 -12.67 -10.84 1.42
CA PRO A 150 -12.32 -10.80 0.00
C PRO A 150 -12.63 -9.43 -0.59
N PHE A 151 -11.86 -8.99 -1.57
CA PHE A 151 -12.01 -7.70 -2.24
C PHE A 151 -13.13 -7.75 -3.31
N ALA A 152 -14.33 -8.14 -2.88
CA ALA A 152 -15.45 -8.52 -3.73
C ALA A 152 -16.11 -7.39 -4.54
N PHE A 153 -15.52 -6.19 -4.56
CA PHE A 153 -16.11 -5.00 -5.18
C PHE A 153 -16.23 -5.13 -6.72
N CYS A 154 -15.45 -6.01 -7.36
CA CYS A 154 -15.64 -6.39 -8.77
C CYS A 154 -17.02 -6.94 -9.10
N THR A 155 -17.58 -7.73 -8.19
CA THR A 155 -18.83 -8.46 -8.43
C THR A 155 -20.03 -7.52 -8.53
N ARG A 156 -19.93 -6.32 -7.94
CA ARG A 156 -21.01 -5.33 -7.76
C ARG A 156 -22.20 -5.86 -6.94
N GLU A 157 -22.14 -7.10 -6.43
CA GLU A 157 -23.19 -7.74 -5.64
C GLU A 157 -23.29 -7.13 -4.23
N LYS A 158 -24.52 -6.99 -3.73
CA LYS A 158 -24.78 -6.35 -2.42
C LYS A 158 -24.69 -7.27 -1.20
N ARG A 159 -24.71 -8.60 -1.37
CA ARG A 159 -24.51 -9.56 -0.26
C ARG A 159 -23.19 -9.35 0.49
N TRP A 160 -22.13 -8.95 -0.22
CA TRP A 160 -20.82 -8.65 0.39
C TRP A 160 -20.86 -7.47 1.40
N CYS A 161 -21.94 -6.69 1.43
CA CYS A 161 -22.16 -5.64 2.44
C CYS A 161 -22.44 -6.19 3.85
N GLU A 162 -22.61 -7.51 4.00
CA GLU A 162 -22.68 -8.19 5.32
C GLU A 162 -21.31 -8.24 6.03
N PHE A 163 -20.19 -8.08 5.31
CA PHE A 163 -18.87 -7.87 5.93
C PHE A 163 -18.73 -6.47 6.57
N ALA A 164 -19.71 -5.57 6.41
CA ALA A 164 -19.59 -4.20 6.89
C ALA A 164 -19.90 -4.08 8.39
N GLU A 165 -18.94 -3.56 9.16
CA GLU A 165 -19.02 -3.44 10.62
C GLU A 165 -19.04 -1.99 11.10
N PRO A 166 -19.66 -1.67 12.26
CA PRO A 166 -19.39 -0.40 12.91
C PRO A 166 -17.92 -0.31 13.33
N VAL A 167 -17.38 0.90 13.51
CA VAL A 167 -15.94 1.08 13.84
C VAL A 167 -15.49 0.50 15.18
N ASN A 168 -16.43 0.08 16.03
CA ASN A 168 -16.20 -0.64 17.28
C ASN A 168 -16.68 -2.12 17.20
N GLY A 169 -16.84 -2.65 16.00
CA GLY A 169 -17.22 -4.03 15.73
C GLY A 169 -16.16 -5.06 16.12
N GLU A 170 -16.50 -6.33 15.96
CA GLU A 170 -15.68 -7.50 16.31
C GLU A 170 -14.26 -7.44 15.71
N SER A 171 -14.11 -6.94 14.47
CA SER A 171 -12.79 -6.80 13.82
C SER A 171 -11.90 -5.75 14.49
N THR A 172 -12.49 -4.73 15.12
CA THR A 172 -11.76 -3.78 15.96
C THR A 172 -11.47 -4.39 17.32
N GLN A 173 -12.44 -5.07 17.94
CA GLN A 173 -12.28 -5.72 19.25
C GLN A 173 -11.16 -6.76 19.25
N PHE A 174 -11.10 -7.63 18.23
CA PHE A 174 -10.00 -8.57 17.99
C PHE A 174 -8.63 -7.87 18.02
N LEU A 175 -8.49 -6.73 17.35
CA LEU A 175 -7.23 -5.97 17.32
C LEU A 175 -6.97 -5.17 18.60
N GLN A 176 -8.01 -4.76 19.35
CA GLN A 176 -7.85 -4.10 20.66
C GLN A 176 -7.14 -5.02 21.67
N GLU A 177 -7.37 -6.33 21.63
CA GLU A 177 -6.67 -7.31 22.46
C GLU A 177 -5.16 -7.32 22.18
N PHE A 178 -4.75 -7.36 20.89
CA PHE A 178 -3.34 -7.29 20.51
C PHE A 178 -2.70 -5.94 20.83
N ALA A 179 -3.44 -4.83 20.64
CA ALA A 179 -2.98 -3.49 20.96
C ALA A 179 -2.63 -3.37 22.45
N LEU A 180 -3.49 -3.88 23.33
CA LEU A 180 -3.26 -3.98 24.77
C LEU A 180 -2.09 -4.92 25.12
N LYS A 181 -2.14 -6.16 24.59
CA LYS A 181 -1.15 -7.23 24.87
C LYS A 181 0.29 -6.80 24.56
N TYR A 182 0.47 -6.02 23.50
CA TYR A 182 1.79 -5.62 23.01
C TYR A 182 2.11 -4.12 23.17
N ASN A 183 1.23 -3.35 23.84
CA ASN A 183 1.36 -1.89 23.96
C ASN A 183 1.59 -1.23 22.58
N MET A 184 0.78 -1.62 21.60
CA MET A 184 1.00 -1.38 20.16
C MET A 184 -0.17 -0.61 19.56
N VAL A 185 0.10 0.45 18.78
CA VAL A 185 -0.92 1.12 17.96
C VAL A 185 -1.23 0.24 16.75
N ILE A 186 -2.50 0.03 16.42
CA ILE A 186 -2.91 -0.79 15.27
C ILE A 186 -3.83 0.00 14.34
N ILE A 187 -3.55 -0.06 13.04
CA ILE A 187 -4.31 0.58 11.96
C ILE A 187 -5.07 -0.51 11.21
N SER A 188 -6.40 -0.41 11.23
CA SER A 188 -7.33 -1.42 10.67
C SER A 188 -8.18 -0.82 9.55
N SER A 189 -7.95 -1.20 8.30
CA SER A 189 -8.80 -0.79 7.18
C SER A 189 -9.96 -1.78 6.97
N ILE A 190 -11.18 -1.30 7.17
CA ILE A 190 -12.42 -2.08 7.16
C ILE A 190 -13.46 -1.48 6.19
N LEU A 191 -14.45 -2.30 5.82
CA LEU A 191 -15.72 -1.80 5.32
C LEU A 191 -16.56 -1.37 6.54
N GLU A 192 -16.71 -0.07 6.75
CA GLU A 192 -17.51 0.50 7.84
C GLU A 192 -18.99 0.53 7.46
N ARG A 193 -19.86 0.18 8.41
CA ARG A 193 -21.30 0.47 8.42
C ARG A 193 -21.60 1.55 9.45
N ASP A 194 -21.98 2.75 9.00
CA ASP A 194 -22.25 3.88 9.89
C ASP A 194 -23.67 3.82 10.45
N ILE A 195 -23.83 3.09 11.57
CA ILE A 195 -25.10 2.91 12.28
C ILE A 195 -25.79 4.23 12.71
N ASN A 196 -25.04 5.33 12.80
CA ASN A 196 -25.59 6.64 13.18
C ASN A 196 -26.06 7.47 11.98
N HIS A 197 -25.64 7.10 10.76
CA HIS A 197 -25.93 7.83 9.52
C HIS A 197 -26.57 6.89 8.48
N GLY A 198 -27.73 6.32 8.85
CA GLY A 198 -28.56 5.53 7.94
C GLY A 198 -27.90 4.22 7.46
N GLU A 199 -27.00 3.65 8.26
CA GLU A 199 -26.21 2.46 7.91
C GLU A 199 -25.35 2.61 6.63
N THR A 200 -25.03 3.85 6.26
CA THR A 200 -24.22 4.14 5.07
C THR A 200 -22.86 3.45 5.14
N LEU A 201 -22.44 2.86 4.04
CA LEU A 201 -21.15 2.16 3.94
C LEU A 201 -20.01 3.10 3.60
N TRP A 202 -18.83 2.81 4.15
CA TRP A 202 -17.60 3.57 3.92
C TRP A 202 -16.39 2.65 3.90
N ASN A 203 -15.33 3.02 3.16
CA ASN A 203 -14.01 2.40 3.31
C ASN A 203 -13.20 3.22 4.32
N THR A 204 -12.85 2.61 5.45
CA THR A 204 -12.46 3.33 6.67
C THR A 204 -11.25 2.68 7.33
N ALA A 205 -10.23 3.48 7.62
CA ALA A 205 -9.16 3.13 8.55
C ALA A 205 -9.55 3.53 9.97
N VAL A 206 -9.62 2.56 10.88
CA VAL A 206 -9.79 2.74 12.32
C VAL A 206 -8.41 2.73 12.98
N ILE A 207 -8.16 3.70 13.86
CA ILE A 207 -6.89 3.84 14.58
C ILE A 207 -7.09 3.39 16.03
N ILE A 208 -6.48 2.26 16.38
CA ILE A 208 -6.53 1.68 17.72
C ILE A 208 -5.25 2.07 18.45
N GLY A 209 -5.39 2.73 19.59
CA GLY A 209 -4.28 3.14 20.45
C GLY A 209 -3.67 1.97 21.21
N ASN A 210 -2.45 2.17 21.71
CA ASN A 210 -1.68 1.19 22.47
C ASN A 210 -2.29 0.79 23.82
N HIS A 211 -3.34 1.49 24.29
CA HIS A 211 -4.17 1.10 25.43
C HIS A 211 -5.52 0.48 25.01
N GLY A 212 -5.64 0.00 23.77
CA GLY A 212 -6.86 -0.58 23.22
C GLY A 212 -8.00 0.41 22.99
N ASN A 213 -7.82 1.72 23.22
CA ASN A 213 -8.85 2.72 22.93
C ASN A 213 -8.89 3.02 21.42
N ILE A 214 -10.07 3.30 20.86
CA ILE A 214 -10.17 3.86 19.50
C ILE A 214 -9.75 5.33 19.58
N ILE A 215 -8.68 5.72 18.88
CA ILE A 215 -8.24 7.12 18.76
C ILE A 215 -9.14 7.88 17.79
N GLY A 216 -9.55 7.23 16.70
CA GLY A 216 -10.43 7.81 15.70
C GLY A 216 -10.52 6.99 14.42
N LYS A 217 -11.05 7.60 13.36
CA LYS A 217 -11.21 6.98 12.04
C LYS A 217 -10.91 7.96 10.90
N HIS A 218 -10.50 7.43 9.74
CA HIS A 218 -10.37 8.15 8.49
C HIS A 218 -11.07 7.39 7.36
N ARG A 219 -11.84 8.07 6.52
CA ARG A 219 -12.57 7.53 5.36
C ARG A 219 -11.86 7.84 4.06
N LYS A 220 -11.79 6.87 3.14
CA LYS A 220 -11.10 6.96 1.86
C LYS A 220 -11.55 8.17 1.04
N ASN A 221 -10.68 9.18 0.90
CA ASN A 221 -11.00 10.43 0.20
C ASN A 221 -11.26 10.24 -1.30
N HIS A 222 -10.52 9.34 -1.97
CA HIS A 222 -10.61 9.13 -3.42
C HIS A 222 -11.10 7.70 -3.72
N ILE A 223 -12.27 7.60 -4.35
CA ILE A 223 -12.91 6.31 -4.66
C ILE A 223 -12.68 5.96 -6.14
N PRO A 224 -12.09 4.80 -6.47
CA PRO A 224 -11.94 4.37 -7.85
C PRO A 224 -13.27 4.00 -8.49
N ARG A 225 -13.28 4.13 -9.83
CA ARG A 225 -14.36 3.72 -10.73
C ARG A 225 -13.80 2.96 -11.96
N VAL A 226 -12.61 2.36 -11.82
CA VAL A 226 -11.78 1.90 -12.95
C VAL A 226 -11.71 0.38 -12.99
N GLY A 227 -12.11 -0.21 -14.12
CA GLY A 227 -12.02 -1.66 -14.34
C GLY A 227 -12.83 -2.46 -13.32
N ASP A 228 -12.17 -3.39 -12.65
CA ASP A 228 -12.75 -4.20 -11.59
C ASP A 228 -12.87 -3.47 -10.23
N PHE A 229 -12.22 -2.31 -10.06
CA PHE A 229 -12.30 -1.47 -8.86
C PHE A 229 -13.58 -0.63 -8.86
N ASN A 230 -14.73 -1.30 -8.81
CA ASN A 230 -16.08 -0.72 -8.85
C ASN A 230 -16.55 -0.20 -7.46
N GLU A 231 -15.61 0.27 -6.65
CA GLU A 231 -15.81 0.65 -5.25
C GLU A 231 -16.90 1.71 -5.05
N SER A 232 -17.05 2.65 -5.98
CA SER A 232 -18.11 3.68 -5.94
C SER A 232 -19.53 3.12 -6.01
N THR A 233 -19.68 1.84 -6.32
CA THR A 233 -20.96 1.13 -6.21
C THR A 233 -21.36 0.91 -4.74
N TYR A 234 -20.37 0.83 -3.84
CA TYR A 234 -20.54 0.44 -2.44
C TYR A 234 -20.49 1.62 -1.48
N TYR A 235 -19.62 2.60 -1.70
CA TYR A 235 -19.41 3.73 -0.79
C TYR A 235 -19.00 5.02 -1.52
N MET A 236 -19.21 6.14 -0.82
CA MET A 236 -18.96 7.49 -1.32
C MET A 236 -17.59 8.04 -0.87
N GLU A 237 -17.18 9.15 -1.48
CA GLU A 237 -15.95 9.89 -1.16
C GLU A 237 -15.94 10.36 0.31
N GLY A 238 -14.82 10.09 1.00
CA GLY A 238 -14.68 10.26 2.44
C GLY A 238 -14.91 11.68 2.95
N ASN A 239 -15.71 11.82 4.00
CA ASN A 239 -16.07 13.10 4.63
C ASN A 239 -15.23 13.47 5.86
N THR A 240 -14.10 12.78 6.10
CA THR A 240 -13.24 13.00 7.28
C THR A 240 -12.07 13.97 7.04
N GLY A 241 -11.86 14.43 5.81
CA GLY A 241 -10.69 15.23 5.45
C GLY A 241 -9.39 14.43 5.56
N HIS A 242 -8.33 15.05 6.07
CA HIS A 242 -6.97 14.49 6.12
C HIS A 242 -6.43 14.41 7.56
N PRO A 243 -7.08 13.66 8.47
CA PRO A 243 -6.70 13.64 9.88
C PRO A 243 -5.30 13.06 10.08
N VAL A 244 -4.57 13.65 11.02
CA VAL A 244 -3.30 13.13 11.55
C VAL A 244 -3.54 12.77 13.00
N PHE A 245 -3.19 11.55 13.37
CA PHE A 245 -3.41 11.00 14.70
C PHE A 245 -2.09 11.06 15.47
N GLU A 246 -2.07 11.85 16.55
CA GLU A 246 -0.95 11.91 17.47
C GLU A 246 -1.02 10.72 18.43
N THR A 247 0.04 9.90 18.42
CA THR A 247 0.13 8.68 19.23
C THR A 247 1.36 8.75 20.15
N ALA A 248 1.47 7.80 21.08
CA ALA A 248 2.69 7.63 21.90
C ALA A 248 3.97 7.43 21.06
N TYR A 249 3.83 7.08 19.78
CA TYR A 249 4.90 6.65 18.88
C TYR A 249 5.10 7.57 17.66
N GLY A 250 4.46 8.75 17.66
CA GLY A 250 4.57 9.74 16.59
C GLY A 250 3.24 10.08 15.92
N LYS A 251 3.30 10.99 14.95
CA LYS A 251 2.13 11.49 14.20
C LYS A 251 1.89 10.66 12.95
N ILE A 252 0.83 9.86 12.96
CA ILE A 252 0.48 8.95 11.86
C ILE A 252 -0.70 9.46 11.05
N ALA A 253 -0.73 9.12 9.77
CA ALA A 253 -1.91 9.29 8.91
C ALA A 253 -2.11 8.07 8.02
N VAL A 254 -3.25 7.99 7.35
CA VAL A 254 -3.58 6.86 6.45
C VAL A 254 -4.11 7.40 5.14
N ASN A 255 -3.38 7.18 4.04
CA ASN A 255 -3.85 7.42 2.69
C ASN A 255 -4.39 6.11 2.12
N ILE A 256 -5.71 5.92 2.07
CA ILE A 256 -6.27 4.61 1.70
C ILE A 256 -6.23 4.39 0.17
N CYS A 257 -5.51 3.35 -0.24
CA CYS A 257 -5.47 2.76 -1.58
C CYS A 257 -5.39 3.75 -2.74
N TYR A 258 -6.50 4.01 -3.45
CA TYR A 258 -6.58 4.84 -4.66
C TYR A 258 -6.20 6.31 -4.41
N GLY A 259 -6.23 6.75 -3.16
CA GLY A 259 -5.63 8.02 -2.77
C GLY A 259 -4.11 8.10 -2.98
N ARG A 260 -3.42 6.98 -3.28
CA ARG A 260 -2.00 6.94 -3.68
C ARG A 260 -1.72 7.73 -4.97
N HIS A 261 -2.68 7.73 -5.90
CA HIS A 261 -2.57 8.42 -7.20
C HIS A 261 -2.74 9.94 -7.11
N HIS A 262 -2.97 10.48 -5.91
CA HIS A 262 -3.37 11.86 -5.69
C HIS A 262 -2.31 12.60 -4.86
N PRO A 263 -1.32 13.28 -5.49
CA PRO A 263 -0.29 14.05 -4.79
C PRO A 263 -0.81 15.05 -3.76
N LEU A 264 -2.00 15.64 -4.01
CA LEU A 264 -2.65 16.57 -3.07
C LEU A 264 -3.15 15.88 -1.78
N ASN A 265 -3.60 14.62 -1.86
CA ASN A 265 -4.04 13.84 -0.70
C ASN A 265 -2.86 13.55 0.24
N TRP A 266 -1.73 13.12 -0.34
CA TRP A 266 -0.44 12.99 0.37
C TRP A 266 0.01 14.32 0.98
N LEU A 267 -0.04 15.40 0.19
CA LEU A 267 0.36 16.74 0.65
C LEU A 267 -0.45 17.21 1.86
N ALA A 268 -1.76 16.99 1.86
CA ALA A 268 -2.64 17.41 2.94
C ALA A 268 -2.32 16.72 4.28
N PHE A 269 -1.99 15.42 4.28
CA PHE A 269 -1.49 14.75 5.49
C PHE A 269 -0.15 15.33 5.95
N GLY A 270 0.76 15.65 5.02
CA GLY A 270 2.02 16.32 5.34
C GLY A 270 1.84 17.75 5.87
N LEU A 271 0.82 18.49 5.40
CA LEU A 271 0.47 19.83 5.89
C LEU A 271 -0.08 19.76 7.31
N ASN A 272 -0.86 18.74 7.64
CA ASN A 272 -1.37 18.46 8.97
C ASN A 272 -0.32 17.83 9.92
N GLY A 273 0.95 17.71 9.48
CA GLY A 273 2.07 17.36 10.34
C GLY A 273 2.35 15.87 10.51
N ALA A 274 1.93 15.01 9.55
CA ALA A 274 2.29 13.60 9.57
C ALA A 274 3.81 13.36 9.54
N GLU A 275 4.25 12.34 10.29
CA GLU A 275 5.62 11.81 10.34
C GLU A 275 5.70 10.44 9.65
N ILE A 276 4.62 9.66 9.68
CA ILE A 276 4.43 8.42 8.92
C ILE A 276 3.04 8.46 8.26
N VAL A 277 2.97 8.17 6.96
CA VAL A 277 1.68 7.95 6.26
C VAL A 277 1.59 6.52 5.77
N PHE A 278 0.59 5.78 6.24
CA PHE A 278 0.33 4.40 5.80
C PHE A 278 -0.54 4.39 4.55
N ASN A 279 -0.28 3.47 3.62
CA ASN A 279 -1.06 3.28 2.40
C ASN A 279 -1.54 1.83 2.27
N PRO A 280 -2.56 1.44 3.07
CA PRO A 280 -3.24 0.17 2.90
C PRO A 280 -3.96 0.16 1.55
N SER A 281 -3.66 -0.85 0.74
CA SER A 281 -4.17 -1.01 -0.61
C SER A 281 -4.57 -2.46 -0.89
N ALA A 282 -5.49 -2.63 -1.84
CA ALA A 282 -5.65 -3.85 -2.61
C ALA A 282 -5.63 -3.44 -4.09
N THR A 283 -4.66 -3.93 -4.86
CA THR A 283 -4.52 -3.58 -6.28
C THR A 283 -3.76 -4.66 -7.07
N VAL A 284 -4.06 -4.79 -8.37
CA VAL A 284 -3.66 -5.94 -9.21
C VAL A 284 -3.00 -5.50 -10.52
N GLY A 285 -2.31 -6.46 -11.15
CA GLY A 285 -2.06 -6.45 -12.60
C GLY A 285 -1.00 -5.50 -13.14
N GLU A 286 -0.81 -5.61 -14.46
CA GLU A 286 0.35 -5.08 -15.21
C GLU A 286 0.42 -3.54 -15.26
N LEU A 287 -0.71 -2.85 -15.17
CA LEU A 287 -0.74 -1.37 -15.21
C LEU A 287 -0.54 -0.74 -13.83
N SER A 288 -0.93 -1.40 -12.74
CA SER A 288 -0.75 -0.85 -11.38
C SER A 288 0.65 -1.11 -10.83
N GLU A 289 1.20 -2.30 -11.06
CA GLU A 289 2.49 -2.69 -10.47
C GLU A 289 3.65 -1.73 -10.82
N PRO A 290 3.80 -1.21 -12.05
CA PRO A 290 4.83 -0.23 -12.39
C PRO A 290 4.74 1.11 -11.62
N MET A 291 3.55 1.49 -11.16
CA MET A 291 3.36 2.71 -10.37
C MET A 291 3.70 2.51 -8.88
N TRP A 292 3.61 1.27 -8.38
CA TRP A 292 3.80 0.92 -6.97
C TRP A 292 5.12 1.39 -6.34
N PRO A 293 6.31 1.22 -6.97
CA PRO A 293 7.57 1.71 -6.41
C PRO A 293 7.79 3.23 -6.60
N ILE A 294 6.86 3.93 -7.28
CA ILE A 294 6.98 5.34 -7.66
C ILE A 294 6.16 6.22 -6.72
N GLU A 295 4.85 5.98 -6.61
CA GLU A 295 3.89 6.94 -6.05
C GLU A 295 4.12 7.20 -4.54
N ALA A 296 4.15 6.14 -3.75
CA ALA A 296 4.38 6.19 -2.31
C ALA A 296 5.79 6.74 -1.97
N ARG A 297 6.79 6.39 -2.78
CA ARG A 297 8.17 6.86 -2.61
C ARG A 297 8.29 8.35 -2.94
N ASN A 298 7.65 8.81 -4.01
CA ASN A 298 7.55 10.23 -4.35
C ASN A 298 6.85 11.01 -3.22
N ALA A 299 5.78 10.47 -2.64
CA ALA A 299 5.08 11.09 -1.52
C ALA A 299 5.97 11.25 -0.28
N ALA A 300 6.78 10.23 0.06
CA ALA A 300 7.76 10.30 1.16
C ALA A 300 8.79 11.42 0.96
N ILE A 301 9.34 11.53 -0.26
CA ILE A 301 10.33 12.55 -0.65
C ILE A 301 9.71 13.96 -0.60
N ALA A 302 8.61 14.17 -1.34
CA ALA A 302 8.00 15.49 -1.54
C ALA A 302 7.44 16.11 -0.25
N ASN A 303 7.05 15.28 0.72
CA ASN A 303 6.52 15.73 2.01
C ASN A 303 7.51 15.61 3.17
N SER A 304 8.64 14.94 2.95
CA SER A 304 9.67 14.67 3.95
C SER A 304 9.08 13.99 5.20
N TYR A 305 8.37 12.88 4.97
CA TYR A 305 7.89 11.93 5.99
C TYR A 305 8.20 10.49 5.57
N PHE A 306 7.94 9.50 6.42
CA PHE A 306 7.96 8.09 6.04
C PHE A 306 6.63 7.64 5.41
N VAL A 307 6.68 6.63 4.54
CA VAL A 307 5.48 5.96 3.99
C VAL A 307 5.58 4.45 4.17
N GLY A 308 4.49 3.82 4.65
CA GLY A 308 4.34 2.37 4.70
C GLY A 308 3.32 1.89 3.67
N SER A 309 3.80 1.34 2.55
CA SER A 309 2.97 0.87 1.43
C SER A 309 2.59 -0.58 1.63
N ILE A 310 1.30 -0.91 1.60
CA ILE A 310 0.81 -2.28 1.84
C ILE A 310 -0.13 -2.68 0.72
N ASN A 311 0.13 -3.81 0.07
CA ASN A 311 -0.81 -4.42 -0.87
C ASN A 311 -1.19 -5.83 -0.41
N ARG A 312 -2.39 -6.25 -0.78
CA ARG A 312 -2.86 -7.63 -0.70
C ARG A 312 -1.97 -8.58 -1.51
N VAL A 313 -2.04 -9.89 -1.21
CA VAL A 313 -1.40 -10.95 -1.99
C VAL A 313 -2.39 -12.04 -2.43
N GLY A 314 -2.06 -12.72 -3.52
CA GLY A 314 -2.81 -13.88 -4.03
C GLY A 314 -3.88 -13.50 -5.05
N THR A 315 -4.65 -14.50 -5.48
CA THR A 315 -5.73 -14.34 -6.47
C THR A 315 -7.05 -14.78 -5.84
N GLU A 316 -8.09 -13.96 -5.96
CA GLU A 316 -9.41 -14.22 -5.40
C GLU A 316 -10.39 -14.57 -6.52
N ILE A 317 -11.10 -15.69 -6.36
CA ILE A 317 -12.08 -16.22 -7.33
C ILE A 317 -13.47 -16.15 -6.71
N PHE A 318 -14.44 -15.60 -7.42
CA PHE A 318 -15.80 -15.34 -6.97
C PHE A 318 -16.83 -16.31 -7.57
N PRO A 319 -17.99 -16.54 -6.91
CA PRO A 319 -18.93 -17.59 -7.32
C PRO A 319 -19.66 -17.30 -8.63
N ASN A 320 -19.87 -16.01 -8.93
CA ASN A 320 -20.56 -15.53 -10.13
C ASN A 320 -19.58 -14.73 -11.00
N PRO A 321 -19.42 -15.04 -12.30
CA PRO A 321 -18.58 -14.27 -13.19
C PRO A 321 -19.04 -12.81 -13.34
N PHE A 322 -18.08 -11.89 -13.49
CA PHE A 322 -18.30 -10.45 -13.67
C PHE A 322 -17.52 -9.94 -14.88
N THR A 323 -17.67 -8.65 -15.21
CA THR A 323 -17.01 -8.01 -16.37
C THR A 323 -16.24 -6.76 -15.97
N SER A 324 -14.98 -6.71 -16.41
CA SER A 324 -14.01 -5.64 -16.15
C SER A 324 -14.26 -4.35 -16.93
N GLY A 325 -15.25 -4.30 -17.81
CA GLY A 325 -15.56 -3.12 -18.64
C GLY A 325 -14.61 -2.88 -19.81
N ASP A 326 -13.76 -3.85 -20.15
CA ASP A 326 -12.75 -3.79 -21.21
C ASP A 326 -13.15 -4.53 -22.51
N GLY A 327 -14.39 -5.03 -22.57
CA GLY A 327 -14.93 -5.78 -23.71
C GLY A 327 -14.56 -7.28 -23.75
N LYS A 328 -13.82 -7.80 -22.76
CA LYS A 328 -13.53 -9.23 -22.66
C LYS A 328 -14.73 -10.04 -22.14
N PRO A 329 -14.75 -11.38 -22.34
CA PRO A 329 -15.75 -12.26 -21.75
C PRO A 329 -15.81 -12.16 -20.22
N PRO A 330 -16.96 -12.46 -19.59
CA PRO A 330 -17.05 -12.49 -18.14
C PRO A 330 -16.19 -13.60 -17.54
N HIS A 331 -15.58 -13.32 -16.39
CA HIS A 331 -14.64 -14.21 -15.71
C HIS A 331 -14.86 -14.16 -14.18
N PRO A 332 -14.41 -15.17 -13.42
CA PRO A 332 -14.66 -15.24 -11.99
C PRO A 332 -13.52 -14.70 -11.11
N ASP A 333 -12.33 -14.44 -11.64
CA ASP A 333 -11.14 -14.08 -10.85
C ASP A 333 -10.83 -12.57 -10.88
N PHE A 334 -10.42 -12.00 -9.75
CA PHE A 334 -10.08 -10.56 -9.68
C PHE A 334 -8.74 -10.20 -10.33
N GLY A 335 -8.00 -11.19 -10.85
CA GLY A 335 -6.57 -11.08 -11.10
C GLY A 335 -5.73 -11.15 -9.82
N HIS A 336 -4.41 -11.07 -9.99
CA HIS A 336 -3.44 -11.30 -8.92
C HIS A 336 -3.05 -10.02 -8.18
N PHE A 337 -3.26 -10.01 -6.87
CA PHE A 337 -2.71 -9.01 -5.95
C PHE A 337 -1.22 -9.30 -5.72
N TYR A 338 -0.37 -8.35 -6.08
CA TYR A 338 1.08 -8.55 -6.23
C TYR A 338 1.92 -8.20 -4.99
N GLY A 339 1.30 -8.01 -3.81
CA GLY A 339 2.00 -7.74 -2.54
C GLY A 339 3.03 -6.63 -2.67
N SER A 340 4.31 -6.99 -2.51
CA SER A 340 5.41 -6.03 -2.66
C SER A 340 5.33 -4.86 -1.68
N SER A 341 4.77 -5.10 -0.50
CA SER A 341 4.69 -4.12 0.59
C SER A 341 6.10 -3.68 1.01
N HIS A 342 6.28 -2.38 1.26
CA HIS A 342 7.60 -1.78 1.50
C HIS A 342 7.47 -0.46 2.27
N PHE A 343 8.58 -0.01 2.87
CA PHE A 343 8.69 1.33 3.45
C PHE A 343 9.50 2.26 2.54
N SER A 344 9.09 3.53 2.46
CA SER A 344 9.85 4.62 1.84
C SER A 344 10.15 5.72 2.86
N ALA A 345 11.34 6.31 2.77
CA ALA A 345 11.88 7.29 3.70
C ALA A 345 12.01 8.69 3.07
N PRO A 346 12.06 9.75 3.90
CA PRO A 346 12.14 11.14 3.41
C PRO A 346 13.47 11.50 2.71
N ASP A 347 14.51 10.67 2.87
CA ASP A 347 15.81 10.82 2.18
C ASP A 347 15.88 10.09 0.82
N ALA A 348 14.71 9.72 0.28
CA ALA A 348 14.51 8.89 -0.92
C ALA A 348 14.97 7.43 -0.79
N SER A 349 15.46 6.98 0.37
CA SER A 349 15.72 5.56 0.58
C SER A 349 14.42 4.76 0.77
N CYS A 350 14.43 3.46 0.46
CA CYS A 350 13.32 2.54 0.72
C CYS A 350 13.83 1.13 1.05
N THR A 351 12.96 0.31 1.63
CA THR A 351 13.25 -1.11 1.84
C THR A 351 13.13 -1.89 0.53
N PRO A 352 13.80 -3.05 0.42
CA PRO A 352 13.30 -4.14 -0.40
C PRO A 352 11.81 -4.39 -0.13
N SER A 353 11.09 -4.86 -1.13
CA SER A 353 9.68 -5.27 -1.00
C SER A 353 9.55 -6.67 -0.42
N LEU A 354 8.46 -6.92 0.33
CA LEU A 354 8.01 -8.28 0.65
C LEU A 354 7.72 -9.09 -0.63
N SER A 355 7.52 -10.39 -0.45
CA SER A 355 7.05 -11.29 -1.51
C SER A 355 5.85 -10.75 -2.30
N ARG A 356 5.77 -11.15 -3.58
CA ARG A 356 4.62 -10.87 -4.45
C ARG A 356 3.39 -11.74 -4.15
N TYR A 357 3.59 -12.95 -3.62
CA TYR A 357 2.55 -13.96 -3.50
C TYR A 357 2.43 -14.58 -2.09
N LYS A 358 3.42 -14.39 -1.20
CA LYS A 358 3.33 -14.85 0.20
C LYS A 358 2.71 -13.81 1.13
N ASP A 359 1.95 -14.30 2.09
CA ASP A 359 1.63 -13.56 3.31
C ASP A 359 2.94 -13.14 4.00
N GLY A 360 2.97 -12.00 4.69
CA GLY A 360 4.23 -11.50 5.24
C GLY A 360 4.12 -10.30 6.18
N LEU A 361 5.16 -10.15 6.98
CA LEU A 361 5.39 -9.09 7.95
C LEU A 361 6.69 -8.36 7.62
N MET A 362 6.59 -7.06 7.30
CA MET A 362 7.75 -6.18 7.21
C MET A 362 7.85 -5.33 8.46
N ILE A 363 9.04 -5.28 9.06
CA ILE A 363 9.34 -4.48 10.24
C ILE A 363 10.36 -3.41 9.86
N SER A 364 10.23 -2.19 10.38
CA SER A 364 11.32 -1.23 10.30
C SER A 364 11.46 -0.32 11.52
N ASP A 365 12.69 -0.16 11.99
CA ASP A 365 13.06 0.91 12.91
C ASP A 365 13.23 2.21 12.12
N MET A 366 12.59 3.29 12.57
CA MET A 366 12.64 4.60 11.95
C MET A 366 12.96 5.67 12.99
N ASP A 367 14.05 6.43 12.83
CA ASP A 367 14.22 7.66 13.60
C ASP A 367 13.41 8.80 12.97
N LEU A 368 12.33 9.20 13.64
CA LEU A 368 11.43 10.26 13.16
C LEU A 368 12.10 11.64 13.07
N ASN A 369 13.26 11.85 13.71
CA ASN A 369 14.04 13.08 13.51
C ASN A 369 14.50 13.27 12.06
N LEU A 370 14.64 12.19 11.27
CA LEU A 370 14.96 12.26 9.84
C LEU A 370 13.93 13.13 9.07
N CYS A 371 12.66 13.11 9.48
CA CYS A 371 11.62 13.95 8.88
C CYS A 371 11.93 15.44 9.02
N ARG A 372 12.48 15.88 10.17
CA ARG A 372 12.89 17.29 10.37
C ARG A 372 14.16 17.60 9.59
N GLN A 373 15.17 16.75 9.70
CA GLN A 373 16.47 16.93 9.05
C GLN A 373 16.34 17.10 7.54
N LEU A 374 15.45 16.34 6.90
CA LEU A 374 15.20 16.44 5.45
C LEU A 374 14.36 17.67 5.08
N LYS A 375 13.41 18.11 5.93
CA LYS A 375 12.69 19.39 5.77
C LYS A 375 13.65 20.58 5.80
N ASP A 376 14.60 20.58 6.74
CA ASP A 376 15.58 21.65 6.91
C ASP A 376 16.64 21.62 5.78
N LYS A 377 17.12 20.43 5.39
CA LYS A 377 18.16 20.24 4.37
C LYS A 377 17.71 20.56 2.95
N TRP A 378 16.50 20.15 2.56
CA TRP A 378 15.97 20.37 1.21
C TRP A 378 15.07 21.59 1.09
N GLY A 379 14.48 22.06 2.20
CA GLY A 379 13.62 23.25 2.21
C GLY A 379 12.30 23.09 1.46
N PHE A 380 11.89 21.88 1.03
CA PHE A 380 10.68 21.70 0.20
C PHE A 380 9.43 22.35 0.80
N ARG A 381 9.25 22.29 2.12
CA ARG A 381 8.11 22.92 2.81
C ARG A 381 8.22 24.45 2.86
N MET A 382 9.45 24.99 2.90
CA MET A 382 9.75 26.42 2.89
C MET A 382 9.56 27.02 1.48
N THR A 383 9.88 26.27 0.43
CA THR A 383 9.82 26.74 -0.97
C THR A 383 8.51 26.38 -1.69
N ALA A 384 7.55 25.73 -1.00
CA ALA A 384 6.35 25.19 -1.62
C ALA A 384 5.31 26.22 -2.12
N ARG A 385 5.42 27.50 -1.75
CA ARG A 385 4.53 28.60 -2.21
C ARG A 385 3.03 28.27 -2.12
N TYR A 386 2.57 27.69 -1.02
CA TYR A 386 1.20 27.17 -0.89
C TYR A 386 0.09 28.17 -1.22
N GLU A 387 0.28 29.47 -0.93
CA GLU A 387 -0.65 30.55 -1.29
C GLU A 387 -0.90 30.63 -2.81
N LEU A 388 0.16 30.57 -3.62
CA LEU A 388 0.05 30.55 -5.08
C LEU A 388 -0.78 29.35 -5.57
N TYR A 389 -0.55 28.17 -4.99
CA TYR A 389 -1.29 26.97 -5.35
C TYR A 389 -2.75 27.01 -4.88
N ALA A 390 -3.02 27.63 -3.73
CA ALA A 390 -4.38 27.87 -3.24
C ALA A 390 -5.15 28.78 -4.20
N ASP A 391 -4.58 29.91 -4.61
CA ASP A 391 -5.19 30.84 -5.57
C ASP A 391 -5.39 30.19 -6.95
N THR A 392 -4.42 29.38 -7.39
CA THR A 392 -4.47 28.62 -8.65
C THR A 392 -5.63 27.61 -8.63
N LEU A 393 -5.75 26.81 -7.56
CA LEU A 393 -6.83 25.83 -7.42
C LEU A 393 -8.20 26.51 -7.24
N ALA A 394 -8.28 27.58 -6.45
CA ALA A 394 -9.50 28.36 -6.27
C ALA A 394 -9.97 29.03 -7.58
N SER A 395 -9.04 29.36 -8.47
CA SER A 395 -9.36 29.86 -9.82
C SER A 395 -9.78 28.74 -10.76
N TYR A 396 -9.10 27.59 -10.74
CA TYR A 396 -9.41 26.40 -11.54
C TYR A 396 -10.82 25.84 -11.27
N LEU A 397 -11.30 25.93 -10.02
CA LEU A 397 -12.63 25.44 -9.63
C LEU A 397 -13.80 26.30 -10.11
N LYS A 398 -13.56 27.44 -10.78
CA LYS A 398 -14.62 28.31 -11.28
C LYS A 398 -15.16 27.83 -12.63
N PRO A 399 -16.48 27.92 -12.90
CA PRO A 399 -17.05 27.50 -14.19
C PRO A 399 -16.55 28.28 -15.41
N ASP A 400 -16.03 29.50 -15.19
CA ASP A 400 -15.46 30.42 -16.18
C ASP A 400 -13.91 30.39 -16.22
N PHE A 401 -13.28 29.35 -15.67
CA PHE A 401 -11.83 29.21 -15.70
C PHE A 401 -11.29 29.10 -17.13
N GLU A 402 -10.53 30.12 -17.56
CA GLU A 402 -9.71 30.06 -18.76
C GLU A 402 -8.30 29.55 -18.41
N PRO A 403 -7.84 28.43 -19.01
CA PRO A 403 -6.46 27.95 -18.83
C PRO A 403 -5.43 28.99 -19.30
N GLN A 404 -4.33 29.13 -18.56
CA GLN A 404 -3.24 30.06 -18.90
C GLN A 404 -2.39 29.54 -20.08
N VAL A 405 -2.98 29.54 -21.28
CA VAL A 405 -2.35 29.09 -22.53
C VAL A 405 -1.94 30.30 -23.36
N ILE A 406 -0.64 30.42 -23.63
CA ILE A 406 -0.08 31.47 -24.49
C ILE A 406 0.14 30.89 -25.88
N SER A 407 -0.76 31.19 -26.82
CA SER A 407 -0.68 30.72 -28.21
C SER A 407 0.25 31.59 -29.05
N ASP A 408 1.05 30.96 -29.92
CA ASP A 408 1.77 31.66 -30.99
C ASP A 408 0.75 32.25 -32.00
N PRO A 409 0.75 33.58 -32.25
CA PRO A 409 -0.19 34.23 -33.16
C PRO A 409 -0.06 33.79 -34.63
N LEU A 410 0.96 33.01 -35.00
CA LEU A 410 1.13 32.45 -36.35
C LEU A 410 0.46 31.08 -36.53
N LEU A 411 0.21 30.31 -35.45
CA LEU A 411 -0.37 28.94 -35.54
C LEU A 411 -1.77 28.88 -36.16
N HIS A 412 -2.49 30.01 -36.19
CA HIS A 412 -3.83 30.11 -36.76
C HIS A 412 -3.90 30.96 -38.05
N LYS A 413 -2.77 31.46 -38.55
CA LYS A 413 -2.72 32.04 -39.90
C LYS A 413 -2.78 30.90 -40.91
N LYS A 414 -3.97 30.66 -41.48
CA LYS A 414 -4.08 29.88 -42.71
C LYS A 414 -3.11 30.45 -43.74
N SER A 415 -2.30 29.59 -44.36
CA SER A 415 -1.51 29.94 -45.53
C SER A 415 -2.45 30.50 -46.61
N PHE A 416 -2.25 31.77 -46.97
CA PHE A 416 -2.94 32.44 -48.07
C PHE A 416 -2.17 32.24 -49.38
#